data_AF-A0A840HC65-F1
#
_entry.id   AF-A0A840HC65-F1
#
_cell.length_a   1.000
_cell.length_b   1.000
_cell.length_c   1.000
_cell.angle_alpha   90.00
_cell.angle_beta   90.00
_cell.angle_gamma   90.00
#
_symmetry.space_group_name_H-M   'P 1'
#
loop_
_entity.id
_entity.type
_entity.pdbx_description
1 polymer ?
#
loop_
_entity_poly.entity_id
_entity_poly.type
_entity_poly.pdbx_seq_one_letter_code
_entity_poly.pdbx_strand_id
1 'polypeptide(L)'
;MSRLSNMLRRQRFDDYRLYHQSTINQTLHLVSAVIFLGCYALLFKDAALAGIVGWLAMLTRQTGHFFFEPNGYDTVNDVSNDYKEAVKVGYNQTRKIILLLVWGSAPVALYAFPSLFGLFDPPATRLDFVHHVGMLWLAIGVSGGLARMLQLFATRDVTTGLVWVFKVLTDPFHNIALYWNSPLKLLRGELIDTAIADADWGDEEAVEAAHPT
;
A
#
# COMPACT_ATOMS: atom_id res chain seq x y z
N MET A 1 21.02 16.27 -0.89
CA MET A 1 19.54 16.16 -0.72
C MET A 1 19.11 16.24 0.77
N SER A 2 17.88 16.64 1.11
CA SER A 2 17.44 16.68 2.53
C SER A 2 17.24 15.27 3.13
N ARG A 3 17.48 15.10 4.44
CA ARG A 3 17.32 13.82 5.16
C ARG A 3 15.94 13.17 4.97
N LEU A 4 14.89 13.99 4.86
CA LEU A 4 13.51 13.54 4.60
C LEU A 4 13.35 12.94 3.20
N SER A 5 13.91 13.61 2.19
CA SER A 5 13.86 13.15 0.80
C SER A 5 14.57 11.82 0.63
N ASN A 6 15.75 11.67 1.24
CA ASN A 6 16.52 10.43 1.20
C ASN A 6 15.76 9.28 1.88
N MET A 7 15.13 9.54 3.02
CA MET A 7 14.33 8.52 3.71
C MET A 7 13.09 8.11 2.91
N LEU A 8 12.39 9.08 2.29
CA LEU A 8 11.26 8.78 1.41
C LEU A 8 11.70 7.96 0.19
N ARG A 9 12.79 8.36 -0.47
CA ARG A 9 13.37 7.65 -1.61
C ARG A 9 13.72 6.22 -1.22
N ARG A 10 14.45 6.04 -0.12
CA ARG A 10 14.84 4.71 0.38
C ARG A 10 13.63 3.83 0.66
N GLN A 11 12.62 4.34 1.38
CA GLN A 11 11.41 3.56 1.65
C GLN A 11 10.65 3.17 0.37
N ARG A 12 10.65 4.01 -0.67
CA ARG A 12 10.02 3.69 -1.96
C ARG A 12 10.84 2.69 -2.77
N PHE A 13 12.15 2.86 -2.77
CA PHE A 13 13.08 1.94 -3.41
C PHE A 13 13.01 0.55 -2.77
N ASP A 14 12.99 0.45 -1.44
CA ASP A 14 12.86 -0.81 -0.72
C ASP A 14 11.54 -1.54 -1.09
N ASP A 15 10.45 -0.79 -1.27
CA ASP A 15 9.18 -1.37 -1.73
C ASP A 15 9.26 -1.84 -3.19
N TYR A 16 9.79 -1.02 -4.10
CA TYR A 16 10.04 -1.37 -5.50
C TYR A 16 10.89 -2.63 -5.61
N ARG A 17 12.05 -2.64 -4.95
CA ARG A 17 13.05 -3.70 -5.07
C ARG A 17 12.58 -5.02 -4.47
N LEU A 18 12.02 -5.00 -3.25
CA LEU A 18 11.76 -6.23 -2.49
C LEU A 18 10.35 -6.79 -2.67
N TYR A 19 9.41 -6.01 -3.20
CA TYR A 19 7.97 -6.36 -3.19
C TYR A 19 7.23 -6.15 -4.52
N HIS A 20 7.92 -5.80 -5.61
CA HIS A 20 7.30 -5.57 -6.93
C HIS A 20 8.05 -6.24 -8.09
N GLN A 21 8.58 -7.44 -7.87
CA GLN A 21 9.33 -8.16 -8.91
C GLN A 21 8.43 -8.71 -10.03
N SER A 22 7.17 -9.02 -9.72
CA SER A 22 6.23 -9.50 -10.74
C SER A 22 5.61 -8.35 -11.52
N THR A 23 5.70 -8.42 -12.84
CA THR A 23 5.04 -7.45 -13.74
C THR A 23 3.51 -7.49 -13.60
N ILE A 24 2.94 -8.63 -13.19
CA ILE A 24 1.51 -8.74 -12.86
C ILE A 24 1.20 -7.90 -11.63
N ASN A 25 2.01 -8.05 -10.57
CA ASN A 25 1.88 -7.24 -9.38
C ASN A 25 2.07 -5.73 -9.67
N GLN A 26 3.06 -5.36 -10.48
CA GLN A 26 3.24 -3.96 -10.95
C GLN A 26 1.99 -3.42 -11.65
N THR A 27 1.35 -4.23 -12.51
CA THR A 27 0.12 -3.85 -13.21
C THR A 27 -1.06 -3.70 -12.26
N LEU A 28 -1.19 -4.59 -11.27
CA LEU A 28 -2.20 -4.46 -10.22
C LEU A 28 -1.96 -3.22 -9.34
N HIS A 29 -0.70 -2.86 -9.09
CA HIS A 29 -0.34 -1.60 -8.44
C HIS A 29 -0.74 -0.38 -9.27
N LEU A 30 -0.51 -0.39 -10.59
CA LEU A 30 -0.96 0.66 -11.50
C LEU A 30 -2.48 0.83 -11.46
N VAL A 31 -3.23 -0.27 -11.62
CA VAL A 31 -4.70 -0.24 -11.60
C VAL A 31 -5.21 0.25 -10.24
N SER A 32 -4.68 -0.30 -9.13
CA SER A 32 -5.06 0.14 -7.79
C SER A 32 -4.76 1.62 -7.56
N ALA A 33 -3.66 2.14 -8.10
CA ALA A 33 -3.29 3.54 -7.96
C ALA A 33 -4.30 4.48 -8.63
N VAL A 34 -4.77 4.17 -9.83
CA VAL A 34 -5.82 4.94 -10.49
C VAL A 34 -7.11 4.92 -9.69
N ILE A 35 -7.49 3.75 -9.13
CA ILE A 35 -8.67 3.62 -8.28
C ILE A 35 -8.51 4.44 -6.99
N PHE A 36 -7.33 4.45 -6.36
CA PHE A 36 -7.05 5.30 -5.19
C PHE A 36 -7.19 6.79 -5.48
N LEU A 37 -6.75 7.27 -6.64
CA LEU A 37 -6.95 8.67 -7.03
C LEU A 37 -8.44 8.99 -7.19
N GLY A 38 -9.23 8.07 -7.76
CA GLY A 38 -10.69 8.17 -7.77
C GLY A 38 -11.29 8.21 -6.36
N CYS A 39 -10.80 7.36 -5.45
CA CYS A 39 -11.18 7.37 -4.04
C CYS A 39 -10.87 8.72 -3.37
N TYR A 40 -9.72 9.34 -3.65
CA TYR A 40 -9.38 10.66 -3.11
C TYR A 40 -10.36 11.73 -3.57
N ALA A 41 -10.75 11.73 -4.84
CA ALA A 41 -11.78 12.64 -5.33
C ALA A 41 -13.15 12.38 -4.69
N LEU A 42 -13.50 11.11 -4.46
CA LEU A 42 -14.77 10.73 -3.84
C LEU A 42 -14.88 11.15 -2.37
N LEU A 43 -13.77 11.23 -1.62
CA LEU A 43 -13.81 11.69 -0.22
C LEU A 43 -14.47 13.07 -0.05
N PHE A 44 -14.42 13.93 -1.07
CA PHE A 44 -15.05 15.25 -1.06
C PHE A 44 -16.54 15.25 -1.41
N LYS A 45 -17.08 14.12 -1.87
CA LYS A 45 -18.48 14.00 -2.33
C LYS A 45 -19.27 12.98 -1.52
N ASP A 46 -18.70 11.79 -1.33
CA ASP A 46 -19.33 10.69 -0.64
C ASP A 46 -18.26 9.81 0.02
N ALA A 47 -18.12 9.94 1.33
CA ALA A 47 -17.16 9.19 2.13
C ALA A 47 -17.49 7.68 2.19
N ALA A 48 -18.77 7.30 2.15
CA ALA A 48 -19.15 5.89 2.14
C ALA A 48 -18.71 5.24 0.82
N LEU A 49 -19.01 5.89 -0.30
CA LEU A 49 -18.59 5.40 -1.62
C LEU A 49 -17.06 5.41 -1.75
N ALA A 50 -16.37 6.40 -1.21
CA ALA A 50 -14.91 6.41 -1.13
C ALA A 50 -14.38 5.18 -0.38
N GLY A 51 -15.02 4.78 0.73
CA GLY A 51 -14.65 3.56 1.45
C GLY A 51 -14.82 2.27 0.64
N ILE A 52 -15.91 2.14 -0.13
CA ILE A 52 -16.13 1.00 -1.03
C ILE A 52 -15.06 0.96 -2.14
N VAL A 53 -14.80 2.09 -2.80
CA VAL A 53 -13.84 2.19 -3.90
C VAL A 53 -12.40 2.01 -3.39
N GLY A 54 -12.08 2.57 -2.22
CA GLY A 54 -10.80 2.37 -1.55
C GLY A 54 -10.55 0.91 -1.17
N TRP A 55 -11.59 0.18 -0.75
CA TRP A 55 -11.49 -1.26 -0.51
C TRP A 55 -11.21 -2.04 -1.80
N LEU A 56 -11.86 -1.69 -2.91
CA LEU A 56 -11.54 -2.28 -4.21
C LEU A 56 -10.07 -2.05 -4.60
N ALA A 57 -9.56 -0.83 -4.42
CA ALA A 57 -8.15 -0.52 -4.67
C ALA A 57 -7.21 -1.36 -3.79
N MET A 58 -7.54 -1.49 -2.49
CA MET A 58 -6.78 -2.32 -1.56
C MET A 58 -6.80 -3.79 -1.94
N LEU A 59 -7.96 -4.34 -2.33
CA LEU A 59 -8.09 -5.72 -2.77
C LEU A 59 -7.23 -5.98 -4.01
N THR A 60 -7.30 -5.12 -5.03
CA THR A 60 -6.46 -5.22 -6.23
C THR A 60 -4.98 -5.23 -5.88
N ARG A 61 -4.56 -4.30 -5.01
CA ARG A 61 -3.16 -4.21 -4.56
C ARG A 61 -2.69 -5.42 -3.77
N GLN A 62 -3.51 -5.88 -2.81
CA GLN A 62 -3.15 -7.03 -1.98
C GLN A 62 -3.10 -8.31 -2.81
N THR A 63 -3.99 -8.50 -3.79
CA THR A 63 -3.90 -9.63 -4.72
C THR A 63 -2.52 -9.71 -5.38
N GLY A 64 -1.97 -8.57 -5.80
CA GLY A 64 -0.60 -8.46 -6.31
C GLY A 64 0.44 -9.00 -5.33
N HIS A 65 0.48 -8.44 -4.11
CA HIS A 65 1.45 -8.86 -3.09
C HIS A 65 1.30 -10.30 -2.61
N PHE A 66 0.08 -10.84 -2.49
CA PHE A 66 -0.13 -12.17 -1.90
C PHE A 66 0.08 -13.31 -2.89
N PHE A 67 -0.31 -13.12 -4.16
CA PHE A 67 -0.31 -14.19 -5.16
C PHE A 67 0.86 -14.14 -6.13
N PHE A 68 1.46 -12.96 -6.33
CA PHE A 68 2.48 -12.77 -7.37
C PHE A 68 3.87 -12.39 -6.83
N GLU A 69 4.02 -12.21 -5.52
CA GLU A 69 5.31 -11.99 -4.88
C GLU A 69 5.69 -13.19 -3.98
N PRO A 70 6.99 -13.49 -3.85
CA PRO A 70 7.45 -14.62 -3.06
C PRO A 70 7.24 -14.38 -1.56
N ASN A 71 6.57 -15.33 -0.91
CA ASN A 71 6.41 -15.39 0.55
C ASN A 71 7.51 -16.22 1.25
N GLY A 72 8.54 -16.63 0.49
CA GLY A 72 9.65 -17.47 0.93
C GLY A 72 10.99 -16.85 0.55
N TYR A 73 11.91 -17.65 0.01
CA TYR A 73 13.16 -17.11 -0.51
C TYR A 73 12.92 -16.32 -1.80
N ASP A 74 13.47 -15.10 -1.87
CA ASP A 74 13.41 -14.27 -3.07
C ASP A 74 14.68 -14.48 -3.89
N THR A 75 14.54 -15.24 -4.95
CA THR A 75 15.64 -15.57 -5.87
C THR A 75 16.09 -14.39 -6.72
N VAL A 76 15.25 -13.36 -6.92
CA VAL A 76 15.63 -12.18 -7.72
C VAL A 76 16.53 -11.26 -6.91
N ASN A 77 16.25 -11.11 -5.62
CA ASN A 77 17.04 -10.26 -4.73
C ASN A 77 18.05 -11.01 -3.86
N ASP A 78 18.06 -12.35 -3.91
CA ASP A 78 18.93 -13.23 -3.11
C ASP A 78 18.74 -13.05 -1.59
N VAL A 79 17.49 -12.86 -1.14
CA VAL A 79 17.19 -12.57 0.28
C VAL A 79 16.06 -13.45 0.84
N SER A 80 16.10 -13.68 2.15
CA SER A 80 15.00 -14.36 2.86
C SER A 80 13.79 -13.45 3.06
N ASN A 81 12.61 -14.04 3.22
CA ASN A 81 11.40 -13.29 3.58
C ASN A 81 11.56 -12.53 4.91
N ASP A 82 12.22 -13.13 5.90
CA ASP A 82 12.47 -12.51 7.21
C ASP A 82 13.28 -11.21 7.08
N TYR A 83 14.27 -11.21 6.19
CA TYR A 83 15.02 -10.00 5.88
C TYR A 83 14.12 -8.92 5.27
N LYS A 84 13.29 -9.29 4.29
CA LYS A 84 12.33 -8.35 3.69
C LYS A 84 11.40 -7.76 4.72
N GLU A 85 10.87 -8.57 5.64
CA GLU A 85 9.98 -8.10 6.71
C GLU A 85 10.70 -7.16 7.68
N ALA A 86 11.97 -7.42 8.00
CA ALA A 86 12.77 -6.58 8.89
C ALA A 86 13.08 -5.20 8.30
N VAL A 87 13.32 -5.12 6.99
CA VAL A 87 13.51 -3.85 6.27
C VAL A 87 12.21 -3.05 6.16
N LYS A 88 11.05 -3.73 6.10
CA LYS A 88 9.77 -3.09 5.82
C LYS A 88 9.33 -2.13 6.94
N VAL A 89 9.21 -0.85 6.60
CA VAL A 89 8.61 0.17 7.47
C VAL A 89 7.08 0.08 7.49
N GLY A 90 6.46 -0.54 6.48
CA GLY A 90 5.01 -0.80 6.46
C GLY A 90 4.57 -1.94 7.40
N TYR A 91 3.35 -2.44 7.19
CA TYR A 91 2.88 -3.65 7.87
C TYR A 91 3.60 -4.89 7.35
N ASN A 92 4.09 -5.72 8.26
CA ASN A 92 4.52 -7.09 7.93
C ASN A 92 3.31 -7.96 7.53
N GLN A 93 3.56 -9.15 7.01
CA GLN A 93 2.53 -10.00 6.43
C GLN A 93 1.44 -10.36 7.45
N THR A 94 1.83 -10.72 8.68
CA THR A 94 0.88 -11.06 9.75
C THR A 94 -0.07 -9.91 10.07
N ARG A 95 0.45 -8.69 10.25
CA ARG A 95 -0.39 -7.52 10.56
C ARG A 95 -1.28 -7.12 9.40
N LYS A 96 -0.81 -7.30 8.15
CA LYS A 96 -1.65 -7.10 6.95
C LYS A 96 -2.83 -8.07 6.93
N ILE A 97 -2.58 -9.36 7.20
CA ILE A 97 -3.63 -10.38 7.26
C ILE A 97 -4.66 -10.02 8.32
N ILE A 98 -4.20 -9.62 9.52
CA ILE A 98 -5.11 -9.18 10.59
C ILE A 98 -5.98 -8.01 10.13
N LEU A 99 -5.39 -6.99 9.49
CA LEU A 99 -6.15 -5.84 8.97
C LEU A 99 -7.18 -6.26 7.91
N LEU A 100 -6.82 -7.18 7.01
CA LEU A 100 -7.74 -7.72 6.00
C LEU A 100 -8.88 -8.52 6.62
N LEU A 101 -8.61 -9.30 7.68
CA LEU A 101 -9.65 -10.01 8.43
C LEU A 101 -10.61 -9.03 9.12
N VAL A 102 -10.08 -7.97 9.73
CA VAL A 102 -10.90 -6.91 10.33
C VAL A 102 -11.79 -6.26 9.27
N TRP A 103 -11.25 -5.88 8.12
CA TRP A 103 -12.05 -5.33 7.02
C TRP A 103 -13.08 -6.34 6.48
N GLY A 104 -12.70 -7.59 6.27
CA GLY A 104 -13.59 -8.66 5.80
C GLY A 104 -14.72 -8.98 6.77
N SER A 105 -14.52 -8.74 8.08
CA SER A 105 -15.52 -8.93 9.12
C SER A 105 -16.56 -7.80 9.21
N ALA A 106 -16.26 -6.60 8.70
CA ALA A 106 -17.14 -5.43 8.82
C ALA A 106 -18.56 -5.65 8.25
N PRO A 107 -18.73 -6.21 7.03
CA PRO A 107 -20.06 -6.52 6.51
C PRO A 107 -20.82 -7.55 7.35
N VAL A 108 -20.10 -8.55 7.89
CA VAL A 108 -20.69 -9.58 8.76
C VAL A 108 -21.15 -8.97 10.08
N ALA A 109 -20.34 -8.10 10.67
CA ALA A 109 -20.68 -7.38 11.89
C ALA A 109 -21.89 -6.47 11.69
N LEU A 110 -21.95 -5.71 10.59
CA LEU A 110 -23.12 -4.89 10.25
C LEU A 110 -24.36 -5.72 9.93
N TYR A 111 -24.20 -6.91 9.36
CA TYR A 111 -25.34 -7.80 9.12
C TYR A 111 -25.93 -8.32 10.44
N ALA A 112 -25.08 -8.70 11.40
CA ALA A 112 -25.51 -9.17 12.72
C ALA A 112 -25.99 -8.03 13.64
N PHE A 113 -25.38 -6.85 13.53
CA PHE A 113 -25.65 -5.66 14.33
C PHE A 113 -25.86 -4.45 13.39
N PRO A 114 -27.06 -4.26 12.82
CA PRO A 114 -27.30 -3.26 11.77
C PRO A 114 -27.06 -1.81 12.16
N SER A 115 -27.22 -1.47 13.44
CA SER A 115 -26.89 -0.15 13.98
C SER A 115 -25.46 -0.02 14.50
N LEU A 116 -24.68 -1.12 14.48
CA LEU A 116 -23.33 -1.23 15.07
C LEU A 116 -23.18 -0.48 16.40
N PHE A 117 -23.93 -0.91 17.42
CA PHE A 117 -23.94 -0.29 18.76
C PHE A 117 -24.38 1.18 18.77
N GLY A 118 -25.25 1.57 17.84
CA GLY A 118 -25.78 2.94 17.73
C GLY A 118 -24.93 3.89 16.89
N LEU A 119 -23.91 3.38 16.19
CA LEU A 119 -23.13 4.16 15.23
C LEU A 119 -23.95 4.54 13.98
N PHE A 120 -24.89 3.69 13.60
CA PHE A 120 -25.77 3.88 12.45
C PHE A 120 -27.23 3.70 12.83
N ASP A 121 -28.13 4.36 12.09
CA ASP A 121 -29.54 3.95 12.09
C ASP A 121 -29.67 2.59 11.39
N PRO A 122 -30.64 1.74 11.77
CA PRO A 122 -30.91 0.51 11.03
C PRO A 122 -31.17 0.82 9.54
N PRO A 123 -30.52 0.12 8.59
CA PRO A 123 -30.64 0.43 7.17
C PRO A 123 -32.07 0.17 6.68
N ALA A 124 -32.71 1.19 6.09
CA ALA A 124 -34.05 1.07 5.51
C ALA A 124 -34.03 0.29 4.19
N THR A 125 -32.92 0.36 3.46
CA THR A 125 -32.70 -0.28 2.17
C THR A 125 -31.38 -1.04 2.12
N ARG A 126 -31.22 -1.87 1.08
CA ARG A 126 -29.94 -2.55 0.81
C ARG A 126 -28.81 -1.56 0.47
N LEU A 127 -29.15 -0.41 -0.11
CA LEU A 127 -28.15 0.62 -0.42
C LEU A 127 -27.66 1.29 0.86
N ASP A 128 -28.53 1.53 1.84
CA ASP A 128 -28.13 2.07 3.15
C ASP A 128 -27.14 1.12 3.85
N PHE A 129 -27.39 -0.20 3.77
CA PHE A 129 -26.45 -1.20 4.27
C PHE A 129 -25.07 -1.10 3.58
N VAL A 130 -25.04 -0.99 2.25
CA VAL A 130 -23.78 -0.83 1.50
C VAL A 130 -23.09 0.48 1.88
N HIS A 131 -23.84 1.56 2.11
CA HIS A 131 -23.28 2.83 2.58
C HIS A 131 -22.67 2.70 3.99
N HIS A 132 -23.31 2.02 4.93
CA HIS A 132 -22.72 1.77 6.26
C HIS A 132 -21.45 0.92 6.16
N VAL A 133 -21.44 -0.09 5.30
CA VAL A 133 -20.23 -0.90 5.02
C VAL A 133 -19.10 -0.02 4.49
N GLY A 134 -19.40 0.84 3.51
CA GLY A 134 -18.44 1.77 2.94
C GLY A 134 -17.86 2.71 3.99
N MET A 135 -18.73 3.32 4.82
CA MET A 135 -18.31 4.21 5.90
C MET A 135 -17.41 3.49 6.92
N LEU A 136 -17.79 2.28 7.31
CA LEU A 136 -17.03 1.47 8.26
C LEU A 136 -15.67 1.04 7.68
N TRP A 137 -15.63 0.63 6.41
CA TRP A 137 -14.37 0.33 5.73
C TRP A 137 -13.44 1.53 5.63
N LEU A 138 -13.97 2.72 5.32
CA LEU A 138 -13.20 3.95 5.35
C LEU A 138 -12.62 4.20 6.75
N ALA A 139 -13.47 4.11 7.79
CA ALA A 139 -13.07 4.33 9.17
C ALA A 139 -11.96 3.35 9.62
N ILE A 140 -12.09 2.06 9.26
CA ILE A 140 -11.05 1.05 9.53
C ILE A 140 -9.75 1.38 8.79
N GLY A 141 -9.83 1.80 7.52
CA GLY A 141 -8.66 2.16 6.73
C GLY A 141 -7.89 3.34 7.29
N VAL A 142 -8.61 4.43 7.63
CA VAL A 142 -8.04 5.62 8.27
C VAL A 142 -7.45 5.25 9.64
N SER A 143 -8.19 4.51 10.46
CA SER A 143 -7.74 4.10 11.79
C SER A 143 -6.51 3.20 11.74
N GLY A 144 -6.45 2.27 10.78
CA GLY A 144 -5.27 1.43 10.54
C GLY A 144 -4.05 2.28 10.18
N GLY A 145 -4.20 3.21 9.23
CA GLY A 145 -3.13 4.14 8.86
C GLY A 145 -2.62 4.97 10.05
N LEU A 146 -3.53 5.55 10.83
CA LEU A 146 -3.20 6.32 12.03
C LEU A 146 -2.53 5.46 13.11
N ALA A 147 -3.05 4.25 13.37
CA ALA A 147 -2.46 3.33 14.33
C ALA A 147 -1.03 2.93 13.92
N ARG A 148 -0.78 2.71 12.62
CA ARG A 148 0.58 2.44 12.13
C ARG A 148 1.50 3.64 12.30
N MET A 149 1.02 4.85 12.01
CA MET A 149 1.78 6.08 12.21
C MET A 149 2.20 6.23 13.68
N LEU A 150 1.25 6.12 14.62
CA LEU A 150 1.52 6.22 16.06
C LEU A 150 2.48 5.13 16.54
N GLN A 151 2.33 3.90 16.03
CA GLN A 151 3.26 2.82 16.32
C GLN A 151 4.68 3.14 15.82
N LEU A 152 4.83 3.72 14.63
CA LEU A 152 6.13 4.13 14.10
C LEU A 152 6.77 5.23 14.93
N PHE A 153 5.98 6.17 15.46
CA PHE A 153 6.50 7.17 16.40
C PHE A 153 7.10 6.52 17.66
N ALA A 154 6.44 5.49 18.20
CA ALA A 154 6.88 4.81 19.41
C ALA A 154 8.05 3.83 19.19
N THR A 155 8.13 3.20 18.02
CA THR A 155 9.10 2.10 17.76
C THR A 155 10.29 2.51 16.91
N ARG A 156 10.22 3.65 16.22
CA ARG A 156 11.30 4.21 15.41
C ARG A 156 11.55 5.65 15.84
N ASP A 157 10.81 6.59 15.27
CA ASP A 157 10.85 8.02 15.59
C ASP A 157 9.72 8.76 14.84
N VAL A 158 9.46 10.01 15.25
CA VAL A 158 8.40 10.85 14.66
C VAL A 158 8.64 11.10 13.17
N THR A 159 9.89 11.34 12.77
CA THR A 159 10.24 11.62 11.37
C THR A 159 9.95 10.42 10.47
N THR A 160 10.30 9.21 10.90
CA THR A 160 10.00 7.96 10.18
C THR A 160 8.50 7.79 9.97
N GLY A 161 7.68 8.03 11.00
CA GLY A 161 6.22 7.92 10.88
C GLY A 161 5.63 8.96 9.92
N LEU A 162 6.10 10.20 9.94
CA LEU A 162 5.62 11.26 9.04
C LEU A 162 6.00 10.99 7.58
N VAL A 163 7.24 10.55 7.33
CA VAL A 163 7.67 10.15 5.98
C VAL A 163 6.88 8.94 5.48
N TRP A 164 6.57 7.99 6.35
CA TRP A 164 5.75 6.84 6.00
C TRP A 164 4.32 7.27 5.61
N VAL A 165 3.68 8.18 6.36
CA VAL A 165 2.36 8.71 5.98
C VAL A 165 2.43 9.46 4.65
N PHE A 166 3.41 10.34 4.48
CA PHE A 166 3.60 11.06 3.23
C PHE A 166 3.79 10.09 2.04
N LYS A 167 4.61 9.05 2.23
CA LYS A 167 4.79 7.97 1.26
C LYS A 167 3.44 7.33 0.92
N VAL A 168 2.69 6.86 1.91
CA VAL A 168 1.40 6.17 1.70
C VAL A 168 0.40 7.06 0.93
N LEU A 169 0.27 8.33 1.31
CA LEU A 169 -0.66 9.25 0.66
C LEU A 169 -0.28 9.56 -0.79
N THR A 170 1.02 9.60 -1.09
CA THR A 170 1.55 9.89 -2.42
C THR A 170 1.85 8.64 -3.26
N ASP A 171 1.68 7.46 -2.68
CA ASP A 171 1.97 6.17 -3.29
C ASP A 171 1.22 5.94 -4.61
N PRO A 172 -0.06 6.33 -4.77
CA PRO A 172 -0.75 6.20 -6.06
C PRO A 172 -0.04 6.94 -7.21
N PHE A 173 0.40 8.18 -6.99
CA PHE A 173 1.12 8.95 -8.00
C PHE A 173 2.45 8.30 -8.36
N HIS A 174 3.18 7.81 -7.35
CA HIS A 174 4.46 7.15 -7.53
C HIS A 174 4.32 5.83 -8.29
N ASN A 175 3.30 5.02 -7.95
CA ASN A 175 3.03 3.75 -8.63
C ASN A 175 2.64 3.95 -10.09
N ILE A 176 1.88 5.00 -10.42
CA ILE A 176 1.60 5.33 -11.83
C ILE A 176 2.91 5.66 -12.56
N ALA A 177 3.74 6.51 -11.97
CA ALA A 177 5.02 6.90 -12.59
C ALA A 177 5.97 5.69 -12.80
N LEU A 178 6.00 4.74 -11.87
CA LEU A 178 6.83 3.54 -11.98
C LEU A 178 6.26 2.50 -12.96
N TYR A 179 4.96 2.23 -12.88
CA TYR A 179 4.37 1.02 -13.46
C TYR A 179 3.53 1.27 -14.71
N TRP A 180 3.48 2.49 -15.26
CA TRP A 180 2.68 2.77 -16.46
C TRP A 180 3.01 1.87 -17.66
N ASN A 181 4.24 1.38 -17.76
CA ASN A 181 4.68 0.44 -18.80
C ASN A 181 4.42 -1.04 -18.49
N SER A 182 4.06 -1.40 -17.26
CA SER A 182 3.90 -2.81 -16.86
C SER A 182 2.85 -3.57 -17.67
N PRO A 183 1.72 -2.96 -18.12
CA PRO A 183 0.78 -3.67 -19.00
C PRO A 183 1.42 -4.03 -20.35
N LEU A 184 2.27 -3.16 -20.90
CA LEU A 184 2.98 -3.41 -22.15
C LEU A 184 4.02 -4.52 -21.99
N LYS A 185 4.74 -4.54 -20.86
CA LYS A 185 5.65 -5.64 -20.50
C LYS A 185 4.90 -6.98 -20.43
N LEU A 186 3.72 -7.01 -19.80
CA LEU A 186 2.89 -8.23 -19.76
C LEU A 186 2.45 -8.71 -21.14
N LEU A 187 2.05 -7.80 -22.03
CA LEU A 187 1.68 -8.16 -23.41
C LEU A 187 2.85 -8.75 -24.21
N ARG A 188 4.10 -8.47 -23.81
CA ARG A 188 5.32 -9.07 -24.38
C ARG A 188 5.71 -10.40 -23.72
N GLY A 189 4.99 -10.84 -22.69
CA GLY A 189 5.30 -12.05 -21.92
C GLY A 189 6.36 -11.86 -20.83
N GLU A 190 6.72 -10.62 -20.50
CA GLU A 190 7.69 -10.30 -19.44
C GLU A 190 7.02 -10.42 -18.07
N LEU A 191 7.03 -11.61 -17.45
CA LEU A 191 6.34 -11.87 -16.17
C LEU A 191 7.09 -11.37 -14.93
N ILE A 192 8.42 -11.30 -15.01
CA ILE A 192 9.32 -10.87 -13.94
C ILE A 192 10.16 -9.71 -14.46
N ASP A 193 10.21 -8.62 -13.71
CA ASP A 193 11.01 -7.44 -14.05
C ASP A 193 12.44 -7.63 -13.54
N THR A 194 13.29 -8.20 -14.39
CA THR A 194 14.68 -8.54 -14.04
C THR A 194 15.54 -7.32 -13.73
N ALA A 195 15.16 -6.14 -14.22
CA ALA A 195 15.85 -4.88 -13.93
C ALA A 195 15.85 -4.51 -12.44
N ILE A 196 14.96 -5.11 -11.63
CA ILE A 196 14.86 -4.84 -10.19
C ILE A 196 16.12 -5.25 -9.41
N ALA A 197 16.75 -6.37 -9.78
CA ALA A 197 17.93 -6.87 -9.08
C ALA A 197 19.12 -5.89 -9.20
N ASP A 198 19.27 -5.31 -10.39
CA ASP A 198 20.34 -4.38 -10.73
C ASP A 198 19.95 -2.91 -10.49
N ALA A 199 18.71 -2.65 -10.10
CA ALA A 199 18.25 -1.29 -9.85
C ALA A 199 19.01 -0.69 -8.68
N ASP A 200 19.69 0.41 -8.94
CA ASP A 200 20.26 1.32 -7.95
C ASP A 200 19.67 2.70 -8.20
N TRP A 201 18.82 3.16 -7.29
CA TRP A 201 18.28 4.53 -7.37
C TRP A 201 19.27 5.59 -6.88
N GLY A 202 20.50 5.19 -6.55
CA GLY A 202 21.64 6.03 -6.26
C GLY A 202 21.47 6.86 -4.99
N ASP A 203 22.52 6.91 -4.17
CA ASP A 203 22.82 8.12 -3.40
C ASP A 203 23.66 9.03 -4.30
N GLU A 204 23.03 9.93 -5.06
CA GLU A 204 23.66 10.91 -5.97
C GLU A 204 24.69 11.87 -5.31
N GLU A 205 25.27 11.56 -4.15
CA GLU A 205 26.35 12.35 -3.51
C GLU A 205 27.55 11.49 -3.05
N ALA A 206 27.57 10.17 -3.24
CA ALA A 206 28.73 9.35 -2.81
C ALA A 206 29.90 9.32 -3.81
N VAL A 207 29.66 9.66 -5.08
CA VAL A 207 30.70 9.62 -6.14
C VAL A 207 31.44 10.96 -6.29
N GLU A 208 30.85 12.08 -5.84
CA GLU A 208 31.46 13.41 -5.98
C GLU A 208 32.37 13.81 -4.80
N ALA A 209 32.42 13.00 -3.73
CA ALA A 209 33.32 13.20 -2.59
C ALA A 209 34.64 12.40 -2.68
N ALA A 210 34.84 11.59 -3.73
CA ALA A 210 36.02 10.73 -3.90
C ALA A 210 37.10 11.30 -4.82
N HIS A 211 36.90 12.50 -5.37
CA HIS A 211 37.93 13.20 -6.18
C HIS A 211 38.21 14.60 -5.62
N PRO A 212 39.06 14.71 -4.59
CA PRO A 212 39.77 15.97 -4.35
C PRO A 212 40.80 16.15 -5.47
N THR A 213 40.59 17.12 -6.34
CA THR A 213 41.69 17.80 -7.06
C THR A 213 42.04 19.07 -6.31
#